data_AF-A0A355RLP9-F1
#
_entry.id   AF-A0A355RLP9-F1
#
_cell.length_a   1.000
_cell.length_b   1.000
_cell.length_c   1.000
_cell.angle_alpha   90.00
_cell.angle_beta   90.00
_cell.angle_gamma   90.00
#
_symmetry.space_group_name_H-M   'P 1'
#
loop_
_entity.id
_entity.type
_entity.pdbx_description
1 polymer ?
#
loop_
_entity_poly.entity_id
_entity_poly.type
_entity_poly.pdbx_seq_one_letter_code
_entity_poly.pdbx_strand_id
1 'polypeptide(L)'
;MSDDILYKPRDLYEKTLKDQYHKAALEEFDSLKVESKVDPSSNSIHVKEYNDAKSKQDKKETELSSCNNKKIFVLILDILFWVVGVIMAVMAFVPTFNYILLLIGIALIGLAIGFIFLYKKFKKQALEHSLELEKLKAITKAKLDICYADMAPLNALFDWNLPLKVMEKATPIIDLDPTFSPERLAYLIDKFSFPESYQCKESIVGVISGNIQGNPFVLERVFSGQMRPKVYEGTLTITWTTHSRGSDGKSYTTTHTQTLHATSTHPAPDFEFQTRLVYGNEAAPHLSFSREPSGADKMDEKARRKEINRRSKELSKLAEKSLTSGKSAFTPMGNDEFDAFFGAIDRDNEVEFRLLFTPLAQSNMLELIENPNPFGDDFYMVKSKMLTSVASIHSQSFDYSANPINFAGYDYEQMKDRFVSYCDCFIQNLFFDLAPILSIPLYQMHKTRDYIYKNDYPNNITSYEQEVMANSLDSSYFIPEGADPSLPLVLKVLKGKKIGGYSDEVSVKATSYKTTPKVDYVPKMGGDGKMHNVPVHWIQYDEVKKISPITVSDTSSSRFDFSSKY
;
A
#
# COMPACT_ATOMS: atom_id res chain seq x y z
N MET A 1 22.00 -31.65 6.60
CA MET A 1 22.07 -31.31 5.17
C MET A 1 23.44 -30.69 4.95
N SER A 2 24.20 -31.25 4.02
CA SER A 2 25.55 -30.83 3.62
C SER A 2 25.60 -29.35 3.23
N ASP A 3 26.80 -28.77 3.25
CA ASP A 3 27.18 -27.41 2.80
C ASP A 3 26.81 -27.12 1.32
N ASP A 4 25.54 -27.30 0.95
CA ASP A 4 25.03 -26.96 -0.37
C ASP A 4 24.86 -25.44 -0.42
N ILE A 5 25.93 -24.79 -0.87
CA ILE A 5 25.91 -23.41 -1.34
C ILE A 5 24.66 -23.23 -2.21
N LEU A 6 23.94 -22.14 -1.95
CA LEU A 6 22.65 -21.83 -2.55
C LEU A 6 22.79 -21.45 -4.03
N TYR A 7 23.16 -22.41 -4.88
CA TYR A 7 23.63 -22.12 -6.22
C TYR A 7 22.53 -21.67 -7.18
N LYS A 8 21.24 -21.86 -6.84
CA LYS A 8 20.09 -21.46 -7.67
C LYS A 8 18.91 -21.02 -6.78
N PRO A 9 18.81 -19.71 -6.45
CA PRO A 9 17.80 -19.22 -5.51
C PRO A 9 16.37 -19.52 -5.95
N ARG A 10 16.09 -19.39 -7.25
CA ARG A 10 14.75 -19.66 -7.79
C ARG A 10 14.35 -21.13 -7.64
N ASP A 11 15.25 -22.04 -8.02
CA ASP A 11 15.03 -23.48 -7.88
C ASP A 11 14.82 -23.87 -6.41
N LEU A 12 15.58 -23.26 -5.48
CA LEU A 12 15.38 -23.49 -4.04
C LEU A 12 13.97 -23.10 -3.61
N TYR A 13 13.47 -21.94 -4.06
CA TYR A 13 12.13 -21.51 -3.70
C TYR A 13 11.07 -22.47 -4.24
N GLU A 14 11.08 -22.70 -5.56
CA GLU A 14 10.02 -23.45 -6.25
C GLU A 14 10.00 -24.93 -5.88
N LYS A 15 11.16 -25.56 -5.66
CA LYS A 15 11.25 -27.01 -5.43
C LYS A 15 11.25 -27.38 -3.95
N THR A 16 11.43 -26.43 -3.05
CA THR A 16 11.69 -26.74 -1.64
C THR A 16 11.05 -25.75 -0.68
N LEU A 17 11.47 -24.49 -0.68
CA LEU A 17 11.10 -23.55 0.38
C LEU A 17 9.60 -23.24 0.40
N LYS A 18 8.98 -23.10 -0.77
CA LYS A 18 7.53 -22.85 -0.91
C LYS A 18 6.70 -23.91 -0.20
N ASP A 19 6.94 -25.18 -0.53
CA ASP A 19 6.18 -26.30 0.04
C ASP A 19 6.51 -26.53 1.53
N GLN A 20 7.76 -26.33 1.93
CA GLN A 20 8.18 -26.45 3.33
C GLN A 20 7.53 -25.38 4.21
N TYR A 21 7.50 -24.13 3.75
CA TYR A 21 6.89 -23.02 4.48
C TYR A 21 5.36 -23.17 4.57
N HIS A 22 4.70 -23.56 3.47
CA HIS A 22 3.28 -23.87 3.47
C HIS A 22 2.91 -24.96 4.49
N LYS A 23 3.69 -26.05 4.49
CA LYS A 23 3.50 -27.15 5.45
C LYS A 23 3.74 -26.69 6.90
N ALA A 24 4.79 -25.91 7.15
CA ALA A 24 5.07 -25.35 8.47
C ALA A 24 3.95 -24.40 8.95
N ALA A 25 3.34 -23.64 8.05
CA ALA A 25 2.20 -22.78 8.37
C ALA A 25 0.96 -23.59 8.78
N LEU A 26 0.67 -24.69 8.07
CA LEU A 26 -0.40 -25.62 8.45
C LEU A 26 -0.16 -26.22 9.85
N GLU A 27 1.07 -26.70 10.11
CA GLU A 27 1.45 -27.30 11.39
C GLU A 27 1.42 -26.28 12.55
N GLU A 28 1.82 -25.04 12.31
CA GLU A 28 1.71 -23.95 13.30
C GLU A 28 0.24 -23.63 13.61
N PHE A 29 -0.61 -23.51 12.58
CA PHE A 29 -2.04 -23.26 12.80
C PHE A 29 -2.73 -24.41 13.56
N ASP A 30 -2.38 -25.67 13.24
CA ASP A 30 -2.88 -26.83 13.96
C ASP A 30 -2.42 -26.84 15.43
N SER A 31 -1.22 -26.32 15.71
CA SER A 31 -0.71 -26.15 17.06
C SER A 31 -1.50 -25.07 17.83
N LEU A 32 -1.80 -23.93 17.20
CA LEU A 32 -2.68 -22.87 17.77
C LEU A 32 -4.09 -23.38 18.05
N LYS A 33 -4.64 -24.25 17.19
CA LYS A 33 -5.92 -24.93 17.43
C LYS A 33 -5.87 -25.80 18.69
N VAL A 34 -4.82 -26.60 18.85
CA VAL A 34 -4.65 -27.46 20.04
C VAL A 34 -4.52 -26.62 21.32
N GLU A 35 -3.76 -25.53 21.26
CA GLU A 35 -3.54 -24.63 22.39
C GLU A 35 -4.82 -23.88 22.81
N SER A 36 -5.56 -23.34 21.84
CA SER A 36 -6.81 -22.61 22.07
C SER A 36 -7.99 -23.50 22.49
N LYS A 37 -7.90 -24.82 22.23
CA LYS A 37 -8.96 -25.82 22.51
C LYS A 37 -10.30 -25.49 21.84
N VAL A 38 -10.28 -24.77 20.72
CA VAL A 38 -11.48 -24.50 19.93
C VAL A 38 -12.02 -25.78 19.30
N ASP A 39 -13.34 -25.85 19.11
CA ASP A 39 -14.01 -26.94 18.39
C ASP A 39 -14.46 -26.47 16.99
N PRO A 40 -13.71 -26.83 15.92
CA PRO A 40 -14.09 -26.48 14.55
C PRO A 40 -15.45 -27.04 14.12
N SER A 41 -15.86 -28.19 14.67
CA SER A 41 -17.12 -28.83 14.29
C SER A 41 -18.31 -28.03 14.82
N SER A 42 -18.23 -27.60 16.08
CA SER A 42 -19.24 -26.70 16.67
C SER A 42 -19.26 -25.35 15.96
N ASN A 43 -18.09 -24.75 15.70
CA ASN A 43 -18.01 -23.49 14.97
C ASN A 43 -18.64 -23.57 13.58
N SER A 44 -18.37 -24.64 12.83
CA SER A 44 -18.97 -24.86 11.51
C SER A 44 -20.51 -24.89 11.54
N ILE A 45 -21.11 -25.48 12.58
CA ILE A 45 -22.56 -25.48 12.79
C ILE A 45 -23.07 -24.05 13.04
N HIS A 46 -22.47 -23.32 13.98
CA HIS A 46 -22.87 -21.96 14.30
C HIS A 46 -22.70 -21.00 13.11
N VAL A 47 -21.61 -21.13 12.35
CA VAL A 47 -21.36 -20.37 11.11
C VAL A 47 -22.44 -20.66 10.07
N LYS A 48 -22.85 -21.91 9.90
CA LYS A 48 -23.95 -22.27 9.00
C LYS A 48 -25.26 -21.62 9.43
N GLU A 49 -25.58 -21.65 10.72
CA GLU A 49 -26.77 -20.98 11.23
C GLU A 49 -26.74 -19.46 11.06
N TYR A 50 -25.56 -18.85 11.26
CA TYR A 50 -25.33 -17.44 10.98
C TYR A 50 -25.57 -17.12 9.50
N ASN A 51 -24.99 -17.90 8.59
CA ASN A 51 -25.15 -17.72 7.14
C ASN A 51 -26.62 -17.87 6.71
N ASP A 52 -27.35 -18.83 7.28
CA ASP A 52 -28.79 -19.00 7.03
C ASP A 52 -29.61 -17.80 7.53
N ALA A 53 -29.28 -17.26 8.70
CA ALA A 53 -29.92 -16.05 9.24
C ALA A 53 -29.58 -14.81 8.41
N LYS A 54 -28.32 -14.66 8.00
CA LYS A 54 -27.85 -13.57 7.12
C LYS A 54 -28.56 -13.61 5.77
N SER A 55 -28.70 -14.78 5.16
CA SER A 55 -29.47 -14.94 3.91
C SER A 55 -30.94 -14.51 4.06
N LYS A 56 -31.58 -14.82 5.19
CA LYS A 56 -32.95 -14.36 5.48
C LYS A 56 -33.00 -12.84 5.66
N GLN A 57 -32.03 -12.26 6.37
CA GLN A 57 -31.90 -10.81 6.50
C GLN A 57 -31.76 -10.14 5.13
N ASP A 58 -30.84 -10.60 4.28
CA ASP A 58 -30.55 -9.99 2.98
C ASP A 58 -31.75 -10.06 2.02
N LYS A 59 -32.48 -11.19 2.04
CA LYS A 59 -33.77 -11.31 1.34
C LYS A 59 -34.77 -10.27 1.83
N LYS A 60 -34.87 -10.06 3.15
CA LYS A 60 -35.78 -9.08 3.74
C LYS A 60 -35.37 -7.64 3.42
N GLU A 61 -34.08 -7.32 3.41
CA GLU A 61 -33.55 -6.03 2.96
C GLU A 61 -33.94 -5.73 1.52
N THR A 62 -33.87 -6.74 0.65
CA THR A 62 -34.29 -6.65 -0.75
C THR A 62 -35.80 -6.46 -0.90
N GLU A 63 -36.62 -7.14 -0.10
CA GLU A 63 -38.07 -6.94 -0.08
C GLU A 63 -38.45 -5.51 0.38
N LEU A 64 -37.77 -5.01 1.40
CA LEU A 64 -37.98 -3.65 1.93
C LEU A 64 -37.57 -2.59 0.91
N SER A 65 -36.41 -2.74 0.25
CA SER A 65 -35.97 -1.81 -0.79
C SER A 65 -36.95 -1.79 -1.97
N SER A 66 -37.44 -2.95 -2.40
CA SER A 66 -38.48 -3.07 -3.42
C SER A 66 -39.78 -2.35 -3.03
N CYS A 67 -40.24 -2.53 -1.79
CA CYS A 67 -41.44 -1.84 -1.29
C CYS A 67 -41.25 -0.32 -1.21
N ASN A 68 -40.07 0.14 -0.79
CA ASN A 68 -39.73 1.56 -0.78
C ASN A 68 -39.71 2.15 -2.20
N ASN A 69 -39.15 1.42 -3.17
CA ASN A 69 -39.15 1.84 -4.58
C ASN A 69 -40.58 1.91 -5.14
N LYS A 70 -41.42 0.91 -4.88
CA LYS A 70 -42.85 0.91 -5.27
C LYS A 70 -43.61 2.08 -4.64
N LYS A 71 -43.37 2.36 -3.35
CA LYS A 71 -43.95 3.50 -2.62
C LYS A 71 -43.58 4.84 -3.27
N ILE A 72 -42.30 5.04 -3.61
CA ILE A 72 -41.82 6.26 -4.29
C ILE A 72 -42.40 6.38 -5.70
N PHE A 73 -42.41 5.28 -6.45
CA PHE A 73 -42.96 5.26 -7.81
C PHE A 73 -44.45 5.62 -7.84
N VAL A 74 -45.26 5.05 -6.93
CA VAL A 74 -46.68 5.40 -6.81
C VAL A 74 -46.88 6.86 -6.42
N LEU A 75 -46.02 7.42 -5.57
CA LEU A 75 -46.08 8.85 -5.20
C LEU A 75 -45.82 9.75 -6.42
N ILE A 76 -44.84 9.41 -7.26
CA ILE A 76 -44.54 10.16 -8.48
C ILE A 76 -45.72 10.10 -9.45
N LEU A 77 -46.32 8.91 -9.65
CA LEU A 77 -47.51 8.76 -10.48
C LEU A 77 -48.69 9.55 -9.93
N ASP A 78 -48.95 9.49 -8.62
CA ASP A 78 -50.02 10.25 -7.99
C ASP A 78 -49.90 11.75 -8.28
N ILE A 79 -48.72 12.34 -8.08
CA ILE A 79 -48.44 13.76 -8.38
C ILE A 79 -48.65 14.07 -9.86
N LEU A 80 -48.16 13.20 -10.76
CA LEU A 80 -48.30 13.39 -12.20
C LEU A 80 -49.78 13.39 -12.64
N PHE A 81 -50.56 12.41 -12.18
CA PHE A 81 -51.98 12.29 -12.50
C PHE A 81 -52.81 13.44 -11.92
N TRP A 82 -52.46 13.95 -10.72
CA TRP A 82 -53.04 15.17 -10.17
C TRP A 82 -52.75 16.38 -11.05
N VAL A 83 -51.48 16.65 -11.40
CA VAL A 83 -51.09 17.82 -12.20
C VAL A 83 -51.74 17.78 -13.58
N VAL A 84 -51.64 16.65 -14.29
CA VAL A 84 -52.24 16.50 -15.63
C VAL A 84 -53.76 16.54 -15.56
N GLY A 85 -54.37 15.91 -14.56
CA GLY A 85 -55.82 15.93 -14.37
C GLY A 85 -56.37 17.35 -14.17
N VAL A 86 -55.71 18.17 -13.33
CA VAL A 86 -56.10 19.57 -13.13
C VAL A 86 -55.89 20.41 -14.39
N ILE A 87 -54.75 20.27 -15.08
CA ILE A 87 -54.49 21.01 -16.33
C ILE A 87 -55.57 20.71 -17.38
N MET A 88 -55.89 19.43 -17.58
CA MET A 88 -56.90 19.01 -18.57
C MET A 88 -58.31 19.49 -18.20
N ALA A 89 -58.65 19.46 -16.90
CA ALA A 89 -59.92 20.00 -16.41
C ALA A 89 -60.03 21.52 -16.61
N VAL A 90 -58.94 22.28 -16.42
CA VAL A 90 -58.91 23.74 -16.65
C VAL A 90 -58.95 24.06 -18.15
N MET A 91 -58.19 23.34 -18.97
CA MET A 91 -58.18 23.51 -20.44
C MET A 91 -59.55 23.23 -21.07
N ALA A 92 -60.39 22.41 -20.45
CA ALA A 92 -61.76 22.16 -20.91
C ALA A 92 -62.63 23.43 -20.98
N PHE A 93 -62.23 24.52 -20.32
CA PHE A 93 -62.97 25.78 -20.28
C PHE A 93 -62.38 26.89 -21.17
N VAL A 94 -61.32 26.63 -21.95
CA VAL A 94 -60.61 27.66 -22.74
C VAL A 94 -60.33 27.19 -24.18
N PRO A 95 -60.66 27.97 -25.24
CA PRO A 95 -61.52 29.16 -25.28
C PRO A 95 -63.02 28.83 -25.40
N THR A 96 -63.36 27.59 -25.80
CA THR A 96 -64.73 27.06 -25.91
C THR A 96 -64.84 25.76 -25.12
N PHE A 97 -65.98 25.53 -24.47
CA PHE A 97 -66.17 24.37 -23.59
C PHE A 97 -66.00 23.03 -24.33
N ASN A 98 -65.12 22.17 -23.80
CA ASN A 98 -64.82 20.85 -24.35
C ASN A 98 -65.11 19.75 -23.31
N TYR A 99 -66.27 19.12 -23.42
CA TYR A 99 -66.74 18.10 -22.46
C TYR A 99 -65.83 16.85 -22.42
N ILE A 100 -65.12 16.52 -23.50
CA ILE A 100 -64.23 15.36 -23.56
C ILE A 100 -63.00 15.58 -22.67
N LEU A 101 -62.40 16.78 -22.71
CA LEU A 101 -61.26 17.15 -21.86
C LEU A 101 -61.64 17.17 -20.38
N LEU A 102 -62.86 17.62 -20.05
CA LEU A 102 -63.38 17.60 -18.69
C LEU A 102 -63.54 16.17 -18.16
N LEU A 103 -64.10 15.25 -18.97
CA LEU A 103 -64.25 13.84 -18.59
C LEU A 103 -62.90 13.16 -18.39
N ILE A 104 -61.90 13.45 -19.24
CA ILE A 104 -60.53 12.95 -19.08
C ILE A 104 -59.90 13.48 -17.79
N GLY A 105 -60.02 14.78 -17.51
CA GLY A 105 -59.50 15.40 -16.28
C GLY A 105 -60.10 14.78 -15.01
N ILE A 106 -61.43 14.59 -14.97
CA ILE A 106 -62.12 13.94 -13.85
C ILE A 106 -61.68 12.48 -13.69
N ALA A 107 -61.52 11.74 -14.79
CA ALA A 107 -61.04 10.35 -14.74
C ALA A 107 -59.61 10.24 -14.19
N LEU A 108 -58.71 11.14 -14.58
CA LEU A 108 -57.32 11.18 -14.08
C LEU A 108 -57.25 11.51 -12.58
N ILE A 109 -58.10 12.43 -12.10
CA ILE A 109 -58.21 12.73 -10.66
C ILE A 109 -58.75 11.52 -9.88
N GLY A 110 -59.72 10.79 -10.44
CA GLY A 110 -60.21 9.53 -9.87
C GLY A 110 -59.11 8.47 -9.75
N LEU A 111 -58.23 8.35 -10.75
CA LEU A 111 -57.07 7.46 -10.72
C LEU A 111 -56.04 7.89 -9.67
N ALA A 112 -55.79 9.19 -9.52
CA ALA A 112 -54.90 9.73 -8.47
C ALA A 112 -55.37 9.33 -7.06
N ILE A 113 -56.67 9.44 -6.77
CA ILE A 113 -57.23 8.95 -5.50
C ILE A 113 -56.95 7.45 -5.28
N GLY A 114 -57.01 6.64 -6.34
CA GLY A 114 -56.61 5.22 -6.30
C GLY A 114 -55.13 5.01 -5.92
N PHE A 115 -54.23 5.83 -6.45
CA PHE A 115 -52.81 5.78 -6.11
C PHE A 115 -52.52 6.13 -4.64
N ILE A 116 -53.32 7.02 -4.01
CA ILE A 116 -53.21 7.29 -2.56
C ILE A 116 -53.42 6.01 -1.72
N PHE A 117 -54.38 5.16 -2.09
CA PHE A 117 -54.60 3.89 -1.40
C PHE A 117 -53.45 2.90 -1.61
N LEU A 118 -52.90 2.84 -2.82
CA LEU A 118 -51.71 2.03 -3.12
C LEU A 118 -50.48 2.52 -2.35
N TYR A 119 -50.30 3.83 -2.24
CA TYR A 119 -49.24 4.43 -1.43
C TYR A 119 -49.36 4.03 0.03
N LYS A 120 -50.57 4.15 0.63
CA LYS A 120 -50.82 3.71 2.00
C LYS A 120 -50.54 2.22 2.20
N LYS A 121 -50.92 1.37 1.23
CA LYS A 121 -50.63 -0.08 1.25
C LYS A 121 -49.13 -0.35 1.26
N PHE A 122 -48.36 0.22 0.32
CA PHE A 122 -46.91 0.03 0.27
C PHE A 122 -46.18 0.66 1.45
N LYS A 123 -46.67 1.78 1.98
CA LYS A 123 -46.15 2.37 3.23
C LYS A 123 -46.33 1.43 4.42
N LYS A 124 -47.51 0.82 4.56
CA LYS A 124 -47.78 -0.16 5.63
C LYS A 124 -46.89 -1.39 5.48
N GLN A 125 -46.80 -1.95 4.28
CA GLN A 125 -45.97 -3.11 3.98
C GLN A 125 -44.48 -2.83 4.24
N ALA A 126 -43.98 -1.65 3.86
CA ALA A 126 -42.61 -1.23 4.15
C ALA A 126 -42.35 -1.09 5.66
N LEU A 127 -43.34 -0.62 6.44
CA LEU A 127 -43.23 -0.55 7.89
C LEU A 127 -43.15 -1.96 8.51
N GLU A 128 -44.04 -2.87 8.10
CA GLU A 128 -44.04 -4.27 8.55
C GLU A 128 -42.69 -4.95 8.23
N HIS A 129 -42.21 -4.82 6.99
CA HIS A 129 -40.92 -5.34 6.57
C HIS A 129 -39.75 -4.73 7.34
N SER A 130 -39.81 -3.43 7.67
CA SER A 130 -38.76 -2.77 8.46
C SER A 130 -38.68 -3.30 9.90
N LEU A 131 -39.83 -3.57 10.54
CA LEU A 131 -39.89 -4.13 11.89
C LEU A 131 -39.39 -5.58 11.92
N GLU A 132 -39.74 -6.37 10.90
CA GLU A 132 -39.24 -7.73 10.74
C GLU A 132 -37.73 -7.74 10.46
N LEU A 133 -37.24 -6.82 9.62
CA LEU A 133 -35.82 -6.68 9.33
C LEU A 133 -35.01 -6.36 10.59
N GLU A 134 -35.48 -5.47 11.46
CA GLU A 134 -34.81 -5.16 12.73
C GLU A 134 -34.70 -6.41 13.63
N LYS A 135 -35.75 -7.25 13.68
CA LYS A 135 -35.69 -8.53 14.39
C LYS A 135 -34.67 -9.49 13.77
N LEU A 136 -34.66 -9.60 12.44
CA LEU A 136 -33.71 -10.44 11.72
C LEU A 136 -32.27 -9.97 11.94
N LYS A 137 -32.00 -8.66 11.89
CA LYS A 137 -30.69 -8.08 12.21
C LYS A 137 -30.23 -8.45 13.62
N ALA A 138 -31.12 -8.36 14.61
CA ALA A 138 -30.80 -8.75 15.99
C ALA A 138 -30.46 -10.25 16.09
N ILE A 139 -31.21 -11.12 15.40
CA ILE A 139 -30.93 -12.57 15.36
C ILE A 139 -29.60 -12.85 14.67
N THR A 140 -29.36 -12.25 13.49
CA THR A 140 -28.10 -12.41 12.75
C THR A 140 -26.92 -11.95 13.59
N LYS A 141 -27.03 -10.80 14.27
CA LYS A 141 -26.00 -10.30 15.17
C LYS A 141 -25.73 -11.26 16.32
N ALA A 142 -26.77 -11.74 17.01
CA ALA A 142 -26.61 -12.69 18.11
C ALA A 142 -25.92 -14.00 17.63
N LYS A 143 -26.24 -14.48 16.43
CA LYS A 143 -25.56 -15.65 15.84
C LYS A 143 -24.10 -15.37 15.47
N LEU A 144 -23.80 -14.18 14.97
CA LEU A 144 -22.43 -13.75 14.70
C LEU A 144 -21.61 -13.64 15.99
N ASP A 145 -22.20 -13.09 17.05
CA ASP A 145 -21.56 -12.97 18.36
C ASP A 145 -21.20 -14.35 18.94
N ILE A 146 -22.05 -15.37 18.74
CA ILE A 146 -21.75 -16.77 19.10
C ILE A 146 -20.53 -17.29 18.30
N CYS A 147 -20.48 -17.05 16.99
CA CYS A 147 -19.34 -17.49 16.17
C CYS A 147 -18.02 -16.84 16.63
N TYR A 148 -18.06 -15.55 16.99
CA TYR A 148 -16.90 -14.87 17.56
C TYR A 148 -16.54 -15.39 18.95
N ALA A 149 -17.53 -15.73 19.78
CA ALA A 149 -17.28 -16.32 21.09
C ALA A 149 -16.60 -17.69 20.97
N ASP A 150 -17.00 -18.53 20.01
CA ASP A 150 -16.36 -19.82 19.75
C ASP A 150 -14.88 -19.65 19.40
N MET A 151 -14.55 -18.65 18.58
CA MET A 151 -13.18 -18.41 18.08
C MET A 151 -12.36 -17.46 18.96
N ALA A 152 -12.94 -16.85 19.99
CA ALA A 152 -12.24 -15.89 20.86
C ALA A 152 -10.93 -16.44 21.46
N PRO A 153 -10.86 -17.71 21.94
CA PRO A 153 -9.60 -18.27 22.42
C PRO A 153 -8.52 -18.35 21.35
N LEU A 154 -8.85 -18.74 20.12
CA LEU A 154 -7.90 -18.80 19.01
C LEU A 154 -7.46 -17.41 18.55
N ASN A 155 -8.40 -16.47 18.43
CA ASN A 155 -8.12 -15.07 18.08
C ASN A 155 -7.14 -14.39 19.05
N ALA A 156 -7.17 -14.79 20.32
CA ALA A 156 -6.29 -14.25 21.35
C ALA A 156 -4.84 -14.74 21.23
N LEU A 157 -4.61 -15.91 20.62
CA LEU A 157 -3.28 -16.49 20.42
C LEU A 157 -2.54 -15.93 19.20
N PHE A 158 -3.23 -15.25 18.28
CA PHE A 158 -2.56 -14.63 17.13
C PHE A 158 -1.63 -13.49 17.57
N ASP A 159 -0.39 -13.57 17.10
CA ASP A 159 0.73 -12.71 17.46
C ASP A 159 1.51 -12.30 16.20
N TRP A 160 2.14 -11.12 16.24
CA TRP A 160 2.93 -10.57 15.13
C TRP A 160 4.12 -11.48 14.75
N ASN A 161 4.64 -12.27 15.68
CA ASN A 161 5.80 -13.14 15.45
C ASN A 161 5.45 -14.54 14.92
N LEU A 162 4.18 -14.82 14.58
CA LEU A 162 3.81 -16.15 14.04
C LEU A 162 4.53 -16.52 12.73
N PRO A 163 4.69 -15.63 11.73
CA PRO A 163 5.44 -15.96 10.52
C PRO A 163 6.92 -16.29 10.79
N LEU A 164 7.50 -15.74 11.86
CA LEU A 164 8.86 -16.05 12.29
C LEU A 164 8.92 -17.51 12.81
N LYS A 165 7.97 -17.92 13.65
CA LYS A 165 7.87 -19.32 14.09
C LYS A 165 7.68 -20.29 12.93
N VAL A 166 6.92 -19.90 11.91
CA VAL A 166 6.77 -20.68 10.68
C VAL A 166 8.11 -20.76 9.93
N MET A 167 8.86 -19.66 9.83
CA MET A 167 10.18 -19.62 9.20
C MET A 167 11.19 -20.55 9.89
N GLU A 168 11.29 -20.47 11.21
CA GLU A 168 12.19 -21.29 12.04
C GLU A 168 11.97 -22.80 11.80
N LYS A 169 10.70 -23.21 11.62
CA LYS A 169 10.34 -24.60 11.30
C LYS A 169 10.62 -24.98 9.84
N ALA A 170 10.48 -24.03 8.92
CA ALA A 170 10.54 -24.29 7.50
C ALA A 170 11.98 -24.38 6.96
N THR A 171 12.90 -23.52 7.41
CA THR A 171 14.24 -23.45 6.83
C THR A 171 15.31 -23.00 7.84
N PRO A 172 16.51 -23.62 7.82
CA PRO A 172 17.66 -23.14 8.60
C PRO A 172 18.46 -22.03 7.88
N ILE A 173 18.08 -21.66 6.65
CA ILE A 173 18.85 -20.74 5.81
C ILE A 173 18.57 -19.27 6.17
N ILE A 174 17.31 -18.98 6.49
CA ILE A 174 16.80 -17.64 6.82
C ILE A 174 16.38 -17.68 8.27
N ASP A 175 17.04 -16.87 9.08
CA ASP A 175 16.75 -16.68 10.50
C ASP A 175 16.20 -15.27 10.69
N LEU A 176 15.07 -15.14 11.38
CA LEU A 176 14.41 -13.86 11.61
C LEU A 176 14.50 -13.51 13.10
N ASP A 177 14.98 -12.31 13.40
CA ASP A 177 15.02 -11.84 14.78
C ASP A 177 13.59 -11.51 15.25
N PRO A 178 13.19 -11.89 16.47
CA PRO A 178 11.88 -11.51 17.03
C PRO A 178 11.66 -10.00 17.15
N THR A 179 12.75 -9.24 17.30
CA THR A 179 12.80 -7.78 17.28
C THR A 179 14.15 -7.33 16.75
N PHE A 180 14.21 -6.15 16.15
CA PHE A 180 15.48 -5.56 15.75
C PHE A 180 16.23 -5.02 16.97
N SER A 181 17.17 -5.82 17.46
CA SER A 181 17.87 -5.58 18.73
C SER A 181 18.94 -4.48 18.65
N PRO A 182 19.26 -3.80 19.77
CA PRO A 182 20.36 -2.84 19.85
C PRO A 182 21.72 -3.43 19.44
N GLU A 183 21.95 -4.70 19.79
CA GLU A 183 23.14 -5.48 19.41
C GLU A 183 23.28 -5.58 17.88
N ARG A 184 22.18 -5.95 17.21
CA ARG A 184 22.11 -6.08 15.76
C ARG A 184 22.36 -4.74 15.07
N LEU A 185 21.72 -3.69 15.56
CA LEU A 185 21.87 -2.35 15.00
C LEU A 185 23.32 -1.85 15.16
N ALA A 186 23.91 -2.03 16.34
CA ALA A 186 25.30 -1.66 16.58
C ALA A 186 26.28 -2.45 15.69
N TYR A 187 26.03 -3.74 15.51
CA TYR A 187 26.79 -4.56 14.57
C TYR A 187 26.71 -4.00 13.14
N LEU A 188 25.50 -3.68 12.68
CA LEU A 188 25.27 -3.13 11.34
C LEU A 188 25.98 -1.78 11.12
N ILE A 189 25.90 -0.88 12.10
CA ILE A 189 26.54 0.44 12.05
C ILE A 189 28.06 0.29 12.07
N ASP A 190 28.60 -0.37 13.09
CA ASP A 190 30.05 -0.40 13.35
C ASP A 190 30.81 -1.16 12.27
N LYS A 191 30.21 -2.18 11.65
CA LYS A 191 30.88 -3.04 10.66
C LYS A 191 30.60 -2.65 9.22
N PHE A 192 29.34 -2.33 8.90
CA PHE A 192 28.94 -2.09 7.51
C PHE A 192 28.64 -0.63 7.21
N SER A 193 28.79 0.26 8.20
CA SER A 193 28.42 1.69 8.07
C SER A 193 26.94 1.87 7.76
N PHE A 194 26.07 1.01 8.32
CA PHE A 194 24.62 1.15 8.20
C PHE A 194 24.17 2.50 8.74
N PRO A 195 23.28 3.22 8.04
CA PRO A 195 22.86 4.55 8.47
C PRO A 195 22.15 4.48 9.82
N GLU A 196 22.57 5.33 10.73
CA GLU A 196 21.80 5.62 11.93
C GLU A 196 20.46 6.24 11.53
N SER A 197 19.33 5.67 11.97
CA SER A 197 17.99 6.18 11.60
C SER A 197 17.75 7.63 12.03
N TYR A 198 18.61 8.18 12.88
CA TYR A 198 18.52 9.53 13.46
C TYR A 198 18.64 10.68 12.43
N GLN A 199 19.00 10.44 11.17
CA GLN A 199 19.25 11.52 10.20
C GLN A 199 18.21 11.71 9.07
N CYS A 200 17.12 10.96 9.01
CA CYS A 200 16.26 11.00 7.82
C CYS A 200 14.89 11.67 8.06
N LYS A 201 14.37 12.37 7.04
CA LYS A 201 12.99 12.88 6.92
C LYS A 201 11.95 11.74 6.77
N GLU A 202 12.35 10.55 7.16
CA GLU A 202 11.66 9.28 6.98
C GLU A 202 11.32 8.71 8.36
N SER A 203 10.07 8.28 8.49
CA SER A 203 9.55 7.54 9.63
C SER A 203 9.66 6.05 9.33
N ILE A 204 10.21 5.25 10.25
CA ILE A 204 10.15 3.79 10.14
C ILE A 204 8.74 3.34 10.56
N VAL A 205 8.01 2.69 9.65
CA VAL A 205 6.64 2.18 9.88
C VAL A 205 6.57 0.66 9.92
N GLY A 206 7.63 -0.03 9.50
CA GLY A 206 7.79 -1.47 9.65
C GLY A 206 9.26 -1.85 9.60
N VAL A 207 9.65 -2.85 10.37
CA VAL A 207 11.03 -3.36 10.38
C VAL A 207 11.02 -4.87 10.65
N ILE A 208 11.87 -5.60 9.94
CA ILE A 208 12.22 -6.99 10.19
C ILE A 208 13.73 -7.09 10.09
N SER A 209 14.39 -7.73 11.05
CA SER A 209 15.81 -8.06 10.93
C SER A 209 16.03 -9.55 11.01
N GLY A 210 17.21 -9.98 10.60
CA GLY A 210 17.58 -11.39 10.63
C GLY A 210 18.96 -11.65 10.05
N ASN A 211 19.24 -12.92 9.77
CA ASN A 211 20.41 -13.34 9.03
C ASN A 211 20.05 -14.30 7.93
N ILE A 212 20.88 -14.27 6.90
CA ILE A 212 20.93 -15.31 5.90
C ILE A 212 22.34 -15.89 5.85
N GLN A 213 22.45 -17.19 6.16
CA GLN A 213 23.74 -17.88 6.34
C GLN A 213 24.72 -17.15 7.28
N GLY A 214 24.19 -16.49 8.31
CA GLY A 214 24.98 -15.75 9.30
C GLY A 214 25.29 -14.30 8.93
N ASN A 215 25.00 -13.84 7.72
CA ASN A 215 25.15 -12.44 7.33
C ASN A 215 23.87 -11.65 7.64
N PRO A 216 23.97 -10.45 8.24
CA PRO A 216 22.80 -9.71 8.71
C PRO A 216 22.03 -9.04 7.57
N PHE A 217 20.71 -8.96 7.72
CA PHE A 217 19.87 -8.09 6.90
C PHE A 217 18.81 -7.38 7.74
N VAL A 218 18.28 -6.29 7.17
CA VAL A 218 17.14 -5.54 7.68
C VAL A 218 16.20 -5.24 6.52
N LEU A 219 14.95 -5.66 6.60
CA LEU A 219 13.87 -5.19 5.76
C LEU A 219 13.20 -4.02 6.49
N GLU A 220 13.23 -2.83 5.90
CA GLU A 220 12.60 -1.65 6.46
C GLU A 220 11.51 -1.12 5.52
N ARG A 221 10.39 -0.71 6.10
CA ARG A 221 9.37 0.08 5.43
C ARG A 221 9.41 1.49 6.02
N VAL A 222 9.70 2.45 5.17
CA VAL A 222 9.80 3.86 5.54
C VAL A 222 8.63 4.65 4.96
N PHE A 223 8.17 5.65 5.71
CA PHE A 223 7.20 6.64 5.28
C PHE A 223 7.85 8.02 5.26
N SER A 224 7.88 8.67 4.09
CA SER A 224 8.55 9.94 3.91
C SER A 224 7.62 11.01 3.37
N GLY A 225 7.90 12.27 3.71
CA GLY A 225 7.22 13.44 3.15
C GLY A 225 8.23 14.41 2.56
N GLN A 226 8.11 14.71 1.26
CA GLN A 226 9.00 15.63 0.55
C GLN A 226 8.20 16.68 -0.22
N MET A 227 8.68 17.92 -0.25
CA MET A 227 8.05 18.96 -1.07
C MET A 227 8.45 18.76 -2.53
N ARG A 228 7.46 18.50 -3.40
CA ARG A 228 7.65 18.39 -4.85
C ARG A 228 6.90 19.52 -5.59
N PRO A 229 7.38 19.96 -6.76
CA PRO A 229 6.62 20.91 -7.58
C PRO A 229 5.28 20.31 -8.03
N LYS A 230 4.17 20.97 -7.73
CA LYS A 230 2.82 20.61 -8.16
C LYS A 230 2.26 21.70 -9.08
N VAL A 231 1.75 21.28 -10.23
CA VAL A 231 1.09 22.17 -11.20
C VAL A 231 -0.39 22.30 -10.82
N TYR A 232 -0.84 23.53 -10.67
CA TYR A 232 -2.24 23.90 -10.44
C TYR A 232 -2.80 24.52 -11.71
N GLU A 233 -4.07 24.25 -12.00
CA GLU A 233 -4.75 24.75 -13.19
C GLU A 233 -5.86 25.74 -12.81
N GLY A 234 -6.04 26.76 -13.64
CA GLY A 234 -7.08 27.77 -13.50
C GLY A 234 -7.72 28.07 -14.84
N THR A 235 -8.99 28.48 -14.80
CA THR A 235 -9.73 28.85 -16.00
C THR A 235 -10.48 30.16 -15.83
N LEU A 236 -10.67 30.87 -16.93
CA LEU A 236 -11.46 32.11 -16.99
C LEU A 236 -12.27 32.15 -18.28
N THR A 237 -13.59 32.17 -18.17
CA THR A 237 -14.48 32.33 -19.33
C THR A 237 -14.68 33.81 -19.62
N ILE A 238 -14.27 34.25 -20.80
CA ILE A 238 -14.47 35.61 -21.31
C ILE A 238 -15.56 35.61 -22.39
N THR A 239 -16.27 36.74 -22.51
CA THR A 239 -17.29 36.94 -23.55
C THR A 239 -17.12 38.32 -24.15
N TRP A 240 -17.10 38.43 -25.48
CA TRP A 240 -16.99 39.70 -26.19
C TRP A 240 -17.89 39.71 -27.42
N THR A 241 -18.16 40.90 -27.94
CA THR A 241 -19.05 41.10 -29.08
C THR A 241 -18.30 41.74 -30.23
N THR A 242 -18.48 41.22 -31.43
CA THR A 242 -17.96 41.83 -32.67
C THR A 242 -19.11 42.27 -33.56
N HIS A 243 -18.96 43.43 -34.20
CA HIS A 243 -19.89 43.91 -35.22
C HIS A 243 -19.29 43.68 -36.61
N SER A 244 -20.00 42.98 -37.48
CA SER A 244 -19.62 42.75 -38.88
C SER A 244 -20.67 43.35 -39.82
N ARG A 245 -20.24 43.82 -41.00
CA ARG A 245 -21.16 44.36 -42.01
C ARG A 245 -21.38 43.31 -43.09
N GLY A 246 -22.64 42.92 -43.30
CA GLY A 246 -23.00 41.97 -44.35
C GLY A 246 -22.88 42.58 -45.74
N SER A 247 -22.87 41.73 -46.77
CA SER A 247 -22.93 42.14 -48.18
C SER A 247 -24.21 42.90 -48.55
N ASP A 248 -25.22 42.87 -47.68
CA ASP A 248 -26.47 43.62 -47.77
C ASP A 248 -26.40 45.03 -47.13
N GLY A 249 -25.24 45.42 -46.60
CA GLY A 249 -25.01 46.72 -45.96
C GLY A 249 -25.47 46.83 -44.50
N LYS A 250 -26.10 45.79 -43.93
CA LYS A 250 -26.59 45.76 -42.55
C LYS A 250 -25.49 45.33 -41.56
N SER A 251 -25.61 45.80 -40.33
CA SER A 251 -24.71 45.42 -39.24
C SER A 251 -25.24 44.20 -38.51
N TYR A 252 -24.38 43.19 -38.32
CA TYR A 252 -24.65 41.99 -37.54
C TYR A 252 -23.79 42.01 -36.28
N THR A 253 -24.38 41.60 -35.17
CA THR A 253 -23.72 41.54 -33.87
C THR A 253 -23.53 40.06 -33.53
N THR A 254 -22.29 39.64 -33.34
CA THR A 254 -21.94 38.26 -32.96
C THR A 254 -21.28 38.27 -31.59
N THR A 255 -21.85 37.51 -30.66
CA THR A 255 -21.27 37.27 -29.34
C THR A 255 -20.36 36.06 -29.40
N HIS A 256 -19.13 36.21 -28.92
CA HIS A 256 -18.13 35.16 -28.79
C HIS A 256 -17.90 34.84 -27.32
N THR A 257 -17.66 33.56 -27.03
CA THR A 257 -17.28 33.09 -25.68
C THR A 257 -16.03 32.23 -25.81
N GLN A 258 -15.05 32.44 -24.93
CA GLN A 258 -13.81 31.67 -24.88
C GLN A 258 -13.45 31.35 -23.44
N THR A 259 -12.98 30.14 -23.18
CA THR A 259 -12.36 29.76 -21.91
C THR A 259 -10.85 29.83 -22.03
N LEU A 260 -10.22 30.67 -21.21
CA LEU A 260 -8.77 30.78 -21.09
C LEU A 260 -8.28 29.77 -20.04
N HIS A 261 -7.15 29.13 -20.30
CA HIS A 261 -6.51 28.18 -19.38
C HIS A 261 -5.14 28.72 -18.95
N ALA A 262 -4.85 28.62 -17.66
CA ALA A 262 -3.56 28.97 -17.10
C ALA A 262 -3.11 27.94 -16.07
N THR A 263 -1.80 27.88 -15.85
CA THR A 263 -1.19 27.01 -14.85
C THR A 263 -0.22 27.81 -13.99
N SER A 264 -0.06 27.40 -12.74
CA SER A 264 0.97 27.89 -11.83
C SER A 264 1.59 26.70 -11.08
N THR A 265 2.89 26.75 -10.79
CA THR A 265 3.61 25.65 -10.15
C THR A 265 4.04 26.08 -8.75
N HIS A 266 3.58 25.34 -7.73
CA HIS A 266 3.92 25.59 -6.33
C HIS A 266 4.36 24.31 -5.64
N PRO A 267 5.24 24.40 -4.62
CA PRO A 267 5.68 23.22 -3.89
C PRO A 267 4.50 22.66 -3.06
N ALA A 268 4.30 21.35 -3.12
CA ALA A 268 3.30 20.63 -2.34
C ALA A 268 3.93 19.37 -1.73
N PRO A 269 3.49 18.94 -0.53
CA PRO A 269 4.00 17.73 0.07
C PRO A 269 3.52 16.52 -0.71
N ASP A 270 4.48 15.65 -1.03
CA ASP A 270 4.29 14.35 -1.61
C ASP A 270 4.74 13.31 -0.59
N PHE A 271 3.87 12.35 -0.31
CA PHE A 271 4.08 11.34 0.71
C PHE A 271 4.15 9.97 0.06
N GLU A 272 5.17 9.21 0.41
CA GLU A 272 5.37 7.88 -0.16
C GLU A 272 5.85 6.89 0.91
N PHE A 273 5.41 5.64 0.73
CA PHE A 273 5.98 4.50 1.44
C PHE A 273 7.04 3.86 0.56
N GLN A 274 8.14 3.43 1.16
CA GLN A 274 9.15 2.65 0.47
C GLN A 274 9.58 1.47 1.35
N THR A 275 9.44 0.25 0.82
CA THR A 275 10.04 -0.95 1.41
C THR A 275 11.39 -1.22 0.76
N ARG A 276 12.43 -1.48 1.56
CA ARG A 276 13.74 -1.88 1.08
C ARG A 276 14.39 -2.89 2.02
N LEU A 277 15.02 -3.89 1.44
CA LEU A 277 15.91 -4.82 2.12
C LEU A 277 17.32 -4.24 2.09
N VAL A 278 18.04 -4.29 3.21
CA VAL A 278 19.44 -3.89 3.33
C VAL A 278 20.22 -5.06 3.91
N TYR A 279 21.26 -5.48 3.21
CA TYR A 279 22.09 -6.64 3.53
C TYR A 279 23.54 -6.22 3.74
N GLY A 280 24.14 -6.68 4.84
CA GLY A 280 25.54 -6.39 5.20
C GLY A 280 26.45 -7.57 4.87
N ASN A 281 27.52 -7.32 4.10
CA ASN A 281 28.53 -8.33 3.80
C ASN A 281 29.91 -7.72 3.48
N GLU A 282 30.98 -8.39 3.92
CA GLU A 282 32.37 -7.90 3.75
C GLU A 282 32.92 -8.12 2.33
N ALA A 283 32.24 -8.89 1.47
CA ALA A 283 32.71 -9.16 0.13
C ALA A 283 32.56 -7.95 -0.80
N ALA A 284 33.60 -7.70 -1.60
CA ALA A 284 33.72 -6.52 -2.47
C ALA A 284 33.47 -5.20 -1.71
N PRO A 285 34.32 -4.86 -0.72
CA PRO A 285 34.09 -3.74 0.19
C PRO A 285 34.33 -2.37 -0.44
N HIS A 286 34.93 -2.29 -1.62
CA HIS A 286 35.24 -1.05 -2.31
C HIS A 286 34.36 -0.81 -3.54
N LEU A 287 33.48 -1.77 -3.86
CA LEU A 287 32.56 -1.70 -4.98
C LEU A 287 31.26 -0.98 -4.60
N SER A 288 30.87 -0.04 -5.46
CA SER A 288 29.55 0.55 -5.52
C SER A 288 29.00 0.43 -6.94
N PHE A 289 27.70 0.16 -7.07
CA PHE A 289 26.97 0.20 -8.34
C PHE A 289 25.46 0.31 -8.06
N SER A 290 24.71 0.74 -9.06
CA SER A 290 23.26 0.69 -9.06
C SER A 290 22.73 -0.08 -10.27
N ARG A 291 21.54 -0.63 -10.09
CA ARG A 291 20.77 -1.31 -11.10
C ARG A 291 19.29 -0.92 -10.96
N GLU A 292 18.64 -0.81 -12.10
CA GLU A 292 17.20 -0.69 -12.25
C GLU A 292 16.64 -1.82 -13.13
N PRO A 293 15.34 -2.12 -13.05
CA PRO A 293 14.67 -3.04 -13.96
C PRO A 293 14.86 -2.68 -15.44
N SER A 294 15.35 -3.64 -16.22
CA SER A 294 15.51 -3.56 -17.67
C SER A 294 14.20 -3.84 -18.44
N GLY A 295 13.27 -4.58 -17.81
CA GLY A 295 12.01 -5.01 -18.42
C GLY A 295 12.16 -6.19 -19.39
N ALA A 296 13.24 -6.98 -19.28
CA ALA A 296 13.51 -8.12 -20.15
C ALA A 296 12.49 -9.27 -19.99
N ASP A 297 11.88 -9.39 -18.82
CA ASP A 297 10.76 -10.30 -18.50
C ASP A 297 9.54 -10.08 -19.41
N LYS A 298 9.34 -8.85 -19.89
CA LYS A 298 8.22 -8.43 -20.76
C LYS A 298 8.53 -8.56 -22.25
N MET A 299 9.75 -8.94 -22.60
CA MET A 299 10.20 -9.03 -23.99
C MET A 299 10.11 -10.47 -24.50
N ASP A 300 9.72 -10.64 -25.77
CA ASP A 300 9.90 -11.93 -26.45
C ASP A 300 11.38 -12.17 -26.83
N GLU A 301 11.71 -13.39 -27.25
CA GLU A 301 13.09 -13.79 -27.57
C GLU A 301 13.72 -12.97 -28.71
N LYS A 302 12.91 -12.45 -29.64
CA LYS A 302 13.40 -11.63 -30.76
C LYS A 302 13.67 -10.20 -30.31
N ALA A 303 12.79 -9.65 -29.48
CA ALA A 303 12.92 -8.35 -28.86
C ALA A 303 14.14 -8.32 -27.93
N ARG A 304 14.32 -9.34 -27.09
CA ARG A 304 15.51 -9.51 -26.24
C ARG A 304 16.81 -9.48 -27.05
N ARG A 305 16.92 -10.31 -28.09
CA ARG A 305 18.11 -10.32 -28.97
C ARG A 305 18.39 -8.97 -29.61
N LYS A 306 17.36 -8.22 -30.02
CA LYS A 306 17.53 -6.88 -30.59
C LYS A 306 18.03 -5.90 -29.53
N GLU A 307 17.49 -5.97 -28.33
CA GLU A 307 17.85 -5.09 -27.22
C GLU A 307 19.27 -5.36 -26.72
N ILE A 308 19.68 -6.63 -26.56
CA ILE A 308 21.05 -7.02 -26.24
C ILE A 308 22.02 -6.40 -27.25
N ASN A 309 21.79 -6.61 -28.55
CA ASN A 309 22.64 -6.04 -29.61
C ASN A 309 22.72 -4.50 -29.57
N ARG A 310 21.65 -3.82 -29.16
CA ARG A 310 21.62 -2.36 -29.02
C ARG A 310 22.45 -1.93 -27.82
N ARG A 311 22.19 -2.53 -26.65
CA ARG A 311 22.86 -2.25 -25.38
C ARG A 311 24.35 -2.56 -25.44
N SER A 312 24.75 -3.72 -25.99
CA SER A 312 26.17 -4.09 -26.15
C SER A 312 26.94 -3.03 -26.96
N LYS A 313 26.37 -2.50 -28.04
CA LYS A 313 26.99 -1.39 -28.80
C LYS A 313 27.13 -0.11 -28.00
N GLU A 314 26.18 0.19 -27.11
CA GLU A 314 26.24 1.35 -26.23
C GLU A 314 27.33 1.18 -25.16
N LEU A 315 27.43 -0.02 -24.57
CA LEU A 315 28.45 -0.38 -23.60
C LEU A 315 29.86 -0.38 -24.21
N SER A 316 30.03 -0.86 -25.45
CA SER A 316 31.31 -0.76 -26.16
C SER A 316 31.74 0.69 -26.37
N LYS A 317 30.81 1.56 -26.78
CA LYS A 317 31.08 3.00 -26.91
C LYS A 317 31.41 3.65 -25.57
N LEU A 318 30.78 3.22 -24.48
CA LEU A 318 31.08 3.70 -23.13
C LEU A 318 32.49 3.29 -22.72
N ALA A 319 32.88 2.04 -22.99
CA ALA A 319 34.22 1.52 -22.74
C ALA A 319 35.31 2.27 -23.55
N GLU A 320 35.06 2.55 -24.83
CA GLU A 320 35.98 3.35 -25.66
C GLU A 320 36.16 4.77 -25.08
N LYS A 321 35.06 5.41 -24.65
CA LYS A 321 35.10 6.74 -24.05
C LYS A 321 35.82 6.75 -22.71
N SER A 322 35.60 5.73 -21.87
CA SER A 322 36.22 5.66 -20.54
C SER A 322 37.76 5.65 -20.66
N LEU A 323 38.30 4.88 -21.61
CA LEU A 323 39.74 4.83 -21.94
C LEU A 323 40.33 6.20 -22.30
N THR A 324 39.57 7.06 -22.97
CA THR A 324 40.04 8.40 -23.38
C THR A 324 39.94 9.46 -22.27
N SER A 325 39.09 9.24 -21.26
CA SER A 325 38.70 10.27 -20.29
C SER A 325 39.48 10.23 -18.97
N GLY A 326 40.32 9.21 -18.75
CA GLY A 326 41.16 9.06 -17.54
C GLY A 326 40.39 8.83 -16.23
N LYS A 327 39.06 8.69 -16.27
CA LYS A 327 38.21 8.23 -15.16
C LYS A 327 38.14 6.70 -15.14
N SER A 328 37.65 6.10 -14.05
CA SER A 328 37.59 4.63 -13.87
C SER A 328 37.17 3.93 -15.17
N ALA A 329 38.02 3.02 -15.64
CA ALA A 329 37.87 2.39 -16.95
C ALA A 329 36.77 1.34 -16.90
N PHE A 330 35.51 1.76 -17.14
CA PHE A 330 34.41 0.83 -17.35
C PHE A 330 34.80 -0.22 -18.39
N THR A 331 34.67 -1.50 -18.05
CA THR A 331 35.06 -2.62 -18.90
C THR A 331 33.90 -3.62 -18.99
N PRO A 332 33.33 -3.89 -20.17
CA PRO A 332 32.24 -4.87 -20.32
C PRO A 332 32.62 -6.27 -19.82
N MET A 333 31.65 -6.98 -19.25
CA MET A 333 31.74 -8.38 -18.90
C MET A 333 31.85 -9.24 -20.16
N GLY A 334 32.29 -10.50 -20.01
CA GLY A 334 32.34 -11.45 -21.14
C GLY A 334 30.95 -11.96 -21.57
N ASN A 335 29.91 -11.67 -20.80
CA ASN A 335 28.53 -12.04 -21.08
C ASN A 335 27.73 -10.78 -21.42
N ASP A 336 27.49 -10.59 -22.72
CA ASP A 336 26.77 -9.43 -23.26
C ASP A 336 25.31 -9.34 -22.77
N GLU A 337 24.65 -10.48 -22.55
CA GLU A 337 23.26 -10.54 -22.08
C GLU A 337 23.16 -10.04 -20.64
N PHE A 338 24.06 -10.50 -19.77
CA PHE A 338 24.15 -10.01 -18.39
C PHE A 338 24.43 -8.50 -18.35
N ASP A 339 25.42 -8.02 -19.10
CA ASP A 339 25.76 -6.60 -19.08
C ASP A 339 24.62 -5.73 -19.65
N ALA A 340 23.90 -6.23 -20.67
CA ALA A 340 22.77 -5.53 -21.27
C ALA A 340 21.57 -5.38 -20.33
N PHE A 341 21.23 -6.44 -19.58
CA PHE A 341 20.03 -6.44 -18.73
C PHE A 341 20.30 -6.13 -17.25
N PHE A 342 21.47 -6.46 -16.71
CA PHE A 342 21.81 -6.08 -15.33
C PHE A 342 22.09 -4.57 -15.21
N GLY A 343 22.65 -3.94 -16.24
CA GLY A 343 22.64 -2.48 -16.38
C GLY A 343 23.51 -1.68 -15.39
N ALA A 344 24.41 -2.32 -14.64
CA ALA A 344 25.30 -1.67 -13.66
C ALA A 344 26.47 -0.91 -14.32
N ILE A 345 26.14 0.18 -15.04
CA ILE A 345 27.08 1.01 -15.80
C ILE A 345 27.84 2.04 -14.95
N ASP A 346 27.34 2.32 -13.74
CA ASP A 346 27.90 3.28 -12.79
C ASP A 346 28.89 2.64 -11.80
N ARG A 347 29.24 1.37 -12.01
CA ARG A 347 30.17 0.61 -11.16
C ARG A 347 31.54 1.29 -11.05
N ASP A 348 32.06 1.37 -9.83
CA ASP A 348 33.31 2.10 -9.53
C ASP A 348 34.56 1.19 -9.37
N ASN A 349 34.39 -0.13 -9.25
CA ASN A 349 35.47 -1.10 -9.08
C ASN A 349 35.29 -2.37 -9.94
N GLU A 350 35.91 -2.40 -11.12
CA GLU A 350 35.80 -3.50 -12.07
C GLU A 350 36.30 -4.86 -11.55
N VAL A 351 37.35 -4.86 -10.72
CA VAL A 351 37.94 -6.10 -10.20
C VAL A 351 36.96 -6.77 -9.23
N GLU A 352 36.42 -5.99 -8.29
CA GLU A 352 35.45 -6.48 -7.32
C GLU A 352 34.09 -6.80 -7.96
N PHE A 353 33.68 -6.06 -9.00
CA PHE A 353 32.47 -6.36 -9.74
C PHE A 353 32.54 -7.74 -10.40
N ARG A 354 33.66 -8.05 -11.07
CA ARG A 354 33.93 -9.38 -11.66
C ARG A 354 34.04 -10.48 -10.63
N LEU A 355 34.55 -10.16 -9.45
CA LEU A 355 34.64 -11.10 -8.33
C LEU A 355 33.26 -11.50 -7.80
N LEU A 356 32.32 -10.56 -7.67
CA LEU A 356 30.95 -10.87 -7.27
C LEU A 356 30.18 -11.61 -8.36
N PHE A 357 30.21 -11.07 -9.59
CA PHE A 357 29.41 -11.57 -10.69
C PHE A 357 30.17 -12.62 -11.50
N THR A 358 30.47 -13.74 -10.85
CA THR A 358 30.98 -14.96 -11.50
C THR A 358 30.00 -15.49 -12.56
N PRO A 359 30.40 -16.39 -13.49
CA PRO A 359 29.49 -16.94 -14.49
C PRO A 359 28.19 -17.52 -13.90
N LEU A 360 28.28 -18.18 -12.73
CA LEU A 360 27.10 -18.69 -12.03
C LEU A 360 26.20 -17.57 -11.51
N ALA A 361 26.79 -16.52 -10.94
CA ALA A 361 26.03 -15.37 -10.45
C ALA A 361 25.29 -14.65 -11.58
N GLN A 362 25.95 -14.51 -12.74
CA GLN A 362 25.36 -13.91 -13.93
C GLN A 362 24.16 -14.74 -14.42
N SER A 363 24.29 -16.07 -14.51
CA SER A 363 23.19 -16.96 -14.90
C SER A 363 22.01 -16.89 -13.93
N ASN A 364 22.27 -16.93 -12.61
CA ASN A 364 21.21 -16.81 -11.61
C ASN A 364 20.48 -15.47 -11.70
N MET A 365 21.24 -14.39 -11.90
CA MET A 365 20.67 -13.05 -12.01
C MET A 365 19.82 -12.89 -13.27
N LEU A 366 20.28 -13.44 -14.41
CA LEU A 366 19.52 -13.49 -15.66
C LEU A 366 18.24 -14.34 -15.51
N GLU A 367 18.29 -15.44 -14.75
CA GLU A 367 17.11 -16.25 -14.46
C GLU A 367 16.04 -15.46 -13.68
N LEU A 368 16.44 -14.55 -12.79
CA LEU A 368 15.50 -13.64 -12.10
C LEU A 368 14.99 -12.54 -13.03
N ILE A 369 15.84 -11.99 -13.90
CA ILE A 369 15.51 -10.91 -14.84
C ILE A 369 14.55 -11.37 -15.94
N GLU A 370 14.83 -12.51 -16.57
CA GLU A 370 14.17 -12.88 -17.83
C GLU A 370 12.87 -13.63 -17.61
N ASN A 371 12.70 -14.23 -16.43
CA ASN A 371 11.56 -15.06 -16.14
C ASN A 371 10.49 -14.26 -15.39
N PRO A 372 9.29 -14.06 -16.00
CA PRO A 372 8.27 -13.17 -15.45
C PRO A 372 7.63 -13.67 -14.15
N ASN A 373 7.78 -14.95 -13.80
CA ASN A 373 7.17 -15.50 -12.59
C ASN A 373 8.18 -15.53 -11.43
N PRO A 374 7.76 -15.38 -10.16
CA PRO A 374 6.47 -14.82 -9.77
C PRO A 374 6.39 -13.30 -10.02
N PHE A 375 7.53 -12.59 -10.06
CA PHE A 375 7.57 -11.13 -10.17
C PHE A 375 8.39 -10.60 -11.35
N GLY A 376 9.33 -11.38 -11.90
CA GLY A 376 10.17 -10.95 -13.02
C GLY A 376 11.24 -9.92 -12.64
N ASP A 377 11.62 -9.09 -13.60
CA ASP A 377 12.57 -7.99 -13.42
C ASP A 377 11.86 -6.81 -12.74
N ASP A 378 11.66 -6.91 -11.43
CA ASP A 378 10.89 -5.94 -10.65
C ASP A 378 11.67 -5.28 -9.51
N PHE A 379 12.98 -5.50 -9.45
CA PHE A 379 13.82 -5.04 -8.35
C PHE A 379 14.89 -4.03 -8.78
N TYR A 380 15.09 -3.06 -7.90
CA TYR A 380 16.24 -2.17 -7.90
C TYR A 380 17.29 -2.75 -6.96
N MET A 381 18.57 -2.63 -7.34
CA MET A 381 19.68 -3.10 -6.51
C MET A 381 20.75 -2.02 -6.45
N VAL A 382 21.13 -1.63 -5.24
CA VAL A 382 22.18 -0.65 -5.00
C VAL A 382 23.20 -1.26 -4.06
N LYS A 383 24.43 -1.47 -4.54
CA LYS A 383 25.56 -1.78 -3.68
C LYS A 383 26.29 -0.48 -3.37
N SER A 384 26.50 -0.22 -2.09
CA SER A 384 27.35 0.85 -1.59
C SER A 384 28.36 0.22 -0.64
N LYS A 385 29.54 -0.12 -1.16
CA LYS A 385 30.59 -0.80 -0.42
C LYS A 385 30.07 -2.11 0.20
N MET A 386 30.13 -2.25 1.52
CA MET A 386 29.72 -3.46 2.23
C MET A 386 28.20 -3.61 2.44
N LEU A 387 27.40 -2.62 2.02
CA LEU A 387 25.94 -2.70 2.08
C LEU A 387 25.37 -2.93 0.68
N THR A 388 24.40 -3.83 0.59
CA THR A 388 23.60 -4.03 -0.61
C THR A 388 22.14 -3.80 -0.25
N SER A 389 21.49 -2.84 -0.91
CA SER A 389 20.06 -2.62 -0.77
C SER A 389 19.32 -3.15 -1.99
N VAL A 390 18.19 -3.81 -1.75
CA VAL A 390 17.24 -4.26 -2.76
C VAL A 390 15.89 -3.63 -2.45
N ALA A 391 15.25 -3.03 -3.46
CA ALA A 391 13.89 -2.53 -3.34
C ALA A 391 13.08 -3.06 -4.53
N SER A 392 12.06 -3.86 -4.25
CA SER A 392 11.27 -4.53 -5.28
C SER A 392 9.86 -3.96 -5.37
N ILE A 393 9.27 -3.98 -6.57
CA ILE A 393 7.91 -3.48 -6.80
C ILE A 393 6.89 -4.29 -5.99
N HIS A 394 7.02 -5.63 -5.96
CA HIS A 394 6.13 -6.50 -5.19
C HIS A 394 6.10 -6.15 -3.69
N SER A 395 7.27 -5.89 -3.11
CA SER A 395 7.49 -5.56 -1.70
C SER A 395 6.86 -4.21 -1.27
N GLN A 396 6.60 -3.30 -2.22
CA GLN A 396 5.99 -2.00 -1.91
C GLN A 396 4.53 -2.13 -1.44
N SER A 397 3.82 -3.14 -1.94
CA SER A 397 2.39 -3.37 -1.67
C SER A 397 2.11 -4.41 -0.58
N PHE A 398 3.11 -5.20 -0.20
CA PHE A 398 2.95 -6.26 0.79
C PHE A 398 3.07 -5.71 2.22
N ASP A 399 2.19 -6.18 3.10
CA ASP A 399 2.21 -5.86 4.52
C ASP A 399 3.01 -6.93 5.28
N TYR A 400 4.23 -6.59 5.68
CA TYR A 400 5.11 -7.46 6.47
C TYR A 400 4.81 -7.43 7.97
N SER A 401 3.85 -6.61 8.44
CA SER A 401 3.60 -6.44 9.87
C SER A 401 3.05 -7.70 10.54
N ALA A 402 2.42 -8.61 9.78
CA ALA A 402 1.74 -9.78 10.33
C ALA A 402 0.72 -9.45 11.42
N ASN A 403 0.01 -8.31 11.25
CA ASN A 403 -0.96 -7.86 12.23
C ASN A 403 -2.01 -8.95 12.54
N PRO A 404 -2.18 -9.37 13.81
CA PRO A 404 -3.13 -10.42 14.21
C PRO A 404 -4.57 -10.21 13.72
N ILE A 405 -5.00 -8.96 13.50
CA ILE A 405 -6.32 -8.63 12.94
C ILE A 405 -6.53 -9.24 11.56
N ASN A 406 -5.46 -9.45 10.78
CA ASN A 406 -5.55 -10.04 9.44
C ASN A 406 -5.92 -11.53 9.48
N PHE A 407 -5.62 -12.21 10.59
CA PHE A 407 -5.89 -13.64 10.79
C PHE A 407 -7.14 -13.88 11.63
N ALA A 408 -7.47 -12.93 12.52
CA ALA A 408 -8.61 -13.04 13.41
C ALA A 408 -9.95 -13.11 12.67
N GLY A 409 -10.88 -13.90 13.20
CA GLY A 409 -12.17 -14.13 12.56
C GLY A 409 -13.16 -14.91 13.42
N TYR A 410 -14.28 -15.28 12.81
CA TYR A 410 -15.36 -16.04 13.46
C TYR A 410 -15.56 -17.43 12.84
N ASP A 411 -14.89 -17.72 11.72
CA ASP A 411 -15.00 -18.96 10.95
C ASP A 411 -13.63 -19.62 10.87
N TYR A 412 -13.52 -20.80 11.49
CA TYR A 412 -12.27 -21.54 11.63
C TYR A 412 -11.56 -21.81 10.29
N GLU A 413 -12.29 -22.25 9.26
CA GLU A 413 -11.70 -22.59 7.96
C GLU A 413 -11.21 -21.34 7.25
N GLN A 414 -11.99 -20.25 7.31
CA GLN A 414 -11.54 -18.97 6.74
C GLN A 414 -10.33 -18.40 7.47
N MET A 415 -10.24 -18.55 8.79
CA MET A 415 -9.08 -18.12 9.57
C MET A 415 -7.82 -18.91 9.18
N LYS A 416 -7.96 -20.24 8.99
CA LYS A 416 -6.89 -21.11 8.51
C LYS A 416 -6.40 -20.68 7.14
N ASP A 417 -7.32 -20.52 6.19
CA ASP A 417 -7.00 -20.13 4.82
C ASP A 417 -6.30 -18.77 4.77
N ARG A 418 -6.76 -17.78 5.55
CA ARG A 418 -6.12 -16.46 5.63
C ARG A 418 -4.71 -16.53 6.21
N PHE A 419 -4.52 -17.27 7.30
CA PHE A 419 -3.21 -17.43 7.94
C PHE A 419 -2.20 -18.10 7.00
N VAL A 420 -2.59 -19.24 6.39
CA VAL A 420 -1.72 -19.98 5.47
C VAL A 420 -1.44 -19.16 4.21
N SER A 421 -2.46 -18.53 3.62
CA SER A 421 -2.26 -17.68 2.43
C SER A 421 -1.36 -16.49 2.72
N TYR A 422 -1.48 -15.87 3.89
CA TYR A 422 -0.57 -14.81 4.32
C TYR A 422 0.86 -15.32 4.45
N CYS A 423 1.05 -16.47 5.10
CA CYS A 423 2.36 -17.10 5.25
C CYS A 423 3.00 -17.40 3.88
N ASP A 424 2.25 -18.00 2.95
CA ASP A 424 2.70 -18.27 1.58
C ASP A 424 3.13 -16.99 0.84
N CYS A 425 2.35 -15.92 0.99
CA CYS A 425 2.71 -14.61 0.44
C CYS A 425 3.93 -14.01 1.14
N PHE A 426 4.03 -14.13 2.47
CA PHE A 426 5.12 -13.59 3.28
C PHE A 426 6.45 -14.18 2.83
N ILE A 427 6.55 -15.52 2.73
CA ILE A 427 7.77 -16.17 2.26
C ILE A 427 8.06 -15.84 0.80
N GLN A 428 7.05 -15.76 -0.07
CA GLN A 428 7.26 -15.40 -1.48
C GLN A 428 7.86 -13.99 -1.60
N ASN A 429 7.25 -12.99 -0.98
CA ASN A 429 7.71 -11.61 -1.09
C ASN A 429 9.10 -11.43 -0.43
N LEU A 430 9.29 -11.94 0.80
CA LEU A 430 10.59 -11.83 1.47
C LEU A 430 11.71 -12.56 0.72
N PHE A 431 11.44 -13.76 0.21
CA PHE A 431 12.46 -14.54 -0.50
C PHE A 431 12.88 -13.88 -1.81
N PHE A 432 11.93 -13.31 -2.57
CA PHE A 432 12.28 -12.64 -3.83
C PHE A 432 12.96 -11.27 -3.64
N ASP A 433 12.79 -10.61 -2.49
CA ASP A 433 13.67 -9.50 -2.07
C ASP A 433 15.11 -9.99 -1.77
N LEU A 434 15.27 -11.18 -1.22
CA LEU A 434 16.57 -11.80 -0.93
C LEU A 434 17.23 -12.44 -2.16
N ALA A 435 16.44 -12.88 -3.15
CA ALA A 435 16.91 -13.66 -4.29
C ALA A 435 18.05 -12.98 -5.11
N PRO A 436 18.05 -11.65 -5.35
CA PRO A 436 19.18 -10.98 -6.00
C PRO A 436 20.49 -11.10 -5.21
N ILE A 437 20.43 -11.04 -3.88
CA ILE A 437 21.60 -11.20 -2.99
C ILE A 437 22.05 -12.66 -2.99
N LEU A 438 21.10 -13.59 -2.89
CA LEU A 438 21.35 -15.03 -2.93
C LEU A 438 21.92 -15.50 -4.25
N SER A 439 21.65 -14.77 -5.34
CA SER A 439 22.21 -15.06 -6.67
C SER A 439 23.73 -14.82 -6.74
N ILE A 440 24.34 -14.16 -5.75
CA ILE A 440 25.77 -13.89 -5.68
C ILE A 440 26.45 -14.94 -4.78
N PRO A 441 27.18 -15.93 -5.33
CA PRO A 441 27.77 -17.01 -4.53
C PRO A 441 28.76 -16.51 -3.49
N LEU A 442 29.49 -15.43 -3.79
CA LEU A 442 30.48 -14.88 -2.87
C LEU A 442 29.87 -14.41 -1.55
N TYR A 443 28.64 -13.89 -1.58
CA TYR A 443 27.90 -13.50 -0.38
C TYR A 443 27.52 -14.69 0.50
N GLN A 444 27.28 -15.86 -0.11
CA GLN A 444 26.99 -17.10 0.62
C GLN A 444 28.26 -17.70 1.23
N MET A 445 29.39 -17.63 0.52
CA MET A 445 30.66 -18.21 0.98
C MET A 445 31.36 -17.35 2.04
N HIS A 446 31.15 -16.03 2.05
CA HIS A 446 31.74 -15.13 3.02
C HIS A 446 30.76 -14.86 4.16
N LYS A 447 30.81 -15.72 5.18
CA LYS A 447 30.19 -15.43 6.47
C LYS A 447 31.00 -14.32 7.15
N THR A 448 30.31 -13.25 7.53
CA THR A 448 30.91 -12.16 8.29
C THR A 448 31.51 -12.65 9.60
N ARG A 449 32.70 -12.15 9.95
CA ARG A 449 33.41 -12.53 11.18
C ARG A 449 32.60 -12.18 12.43
N ASP A 450 32.84 -12.93 13.51
CA ASP A 450 32.19 -12.70 14.81
C ASP A 450 32.38 -11.25 15.28
N TYR A 451 31.28 -10.65 15.72
CA TYR A 451 31.24 -9.30 16.27
C TYR A 451 31.31 -9.36 17.80
N ILE A 452 32.22 -8.57 18.38
CA ILE A 452 32.31 -8.43 19.83
C ILE A 452 31.30 -7.36 20.23
N TYR A 453 30.16 -7.82 20.74
CA TYR A 453 29.08 -6.96 21.22
C TYR A 453 29.54 -6.09 22.40
N LYS A 454 29.01 -4.87 22.45
CA LYS A 454 29.19 -3.96 23.58
C LYS A 454 28.34 -4.46 24.75
N ASN A 455 28.81 -4.22 25.98
CA ASN A 455 28.08 -4.62 27.19
C ASN A 455 26.94 -3.65 27.55
N ASP A 456 26.92 -2.45 26.98
CA ASP A 456 25.86 -1.46 27.20
C ASP A 456 25.58 -0.67 25.92
N TYR A 457 24.30 -0.46 25.65
CA TYR A 457 23.77 0.29 24.52
C TYR A 457 22.96 1.49 25.01
N PRO A 458 22.86 2.59 24.25
CA PRO A 458 22.17 3.79 24.70
C PRO A 458 20.70 3.59 25.09
N ASN A 459 20.00 2.69 24.41
CA ASN A 459 18.59 2.35 24.59
C ASN A 459 18.45 0.84 24.72
N ASN A 460 17.35 0.37 25.33
CA ASN A 460 16.99 -1.04 25.38
C ASN A 460 16.33 -1.50 24.07
N ILE A 461 15.69 -0.58 23.35
CA ILE A 461 14.95 -0.83 22.11
C ILE A 461 15.55 0.06 21.02
N THR A 462 15.66 -0.45 19.79
CA THR A 462 16.19 0.35 18.68
C THR A 462 15.23 1.47 18.31
N SER A 463 15.79 2.56 17.76
CA SER A 463 14.99 3.67 17.24
C SER A 463 14.06 3.26 16.10
N TYR A 464 14.39 2.18 15.38
CA TYR A 464 13.53 1.57 14.36
C TYR A 464 12.24 1.03 14.99
N GLU A 465 12.37 0.15 15.99
CA GLU A 465 11.22 -0.43 16.70
C GLU A 465 10.42 0.63 17.45
N GLN A 466 11.09 1.63 18.06
CA GLN A 466 10.42 2.75 18.72
C GLN A 466 9.55 3.57 17.74
N GLU A 467 10.01 3.77 16.50
CA GLU A 467 9.22 4.45 15.46
C GLU A 467 8.05 3.59 14.96
N VAL A 468 8.25 2.29 14.77
CA VAL A 468 7.16 1.35 14.42
C VAL A 468 6.07 1.38 15.49
N MET A 469 6.44 1.33 16.76
CA MET A 469 5.51 1.44 17.88
C MET A 469 4.84 2.82 17.95
N ALA A 470 5.56 3.92 17.71
CA ALA A 470 4.95 5.25 17.66
C ALA A 470 3.88 5.34 16.56
N ASN A 471 4.10 4.70 15.41
CA ASN A 471 3.15 4.66 14.29
C ASN A 471 1.96 3.72 14.52
N SER A 472 2.01 2.80 15.48
CA SER A 472 0.89 1.93 15.83
C SER A 472 -0.06 2.54 16.88
N LEU A 473 0.37 3.61 17.55
CA LEU A 473 -0.46 4.37 18.49
C LEU A 473 -1.49 5.26 17.76
N ASP A 474 -2.52 5.70 18.48
CA ASP A 474 -3.50 6.64 17.92
C ASP A 474 -2.82 7.96 17.51
N SER A 475 -2.90 8.28 16.22
CA SER A 475 -2.36 9.50 15.63
C SER A 475 -2.82 10.78 16.35
N SER A 476 -3.98 10.78 17.00
CA SER A 476 -4.54 11.93 17.72
C SER A 476 -3.60 12.48 18.80
N TYR A 477 -2.77 11.62 19.41
CA TYR A 477 -1.77 12.03 20.39
C TYR A 477 -0.66 12.90 19.79
N PHE A 478 -0.40 12.78 18.48
CA PHE A 478 0.75 13.38 17.81
C PHE A 478 0.41 14.59 16.93
N ILE A 479 -0.88 14.87 16.67
CA ILE A 479 -1.30 15.95 15.76
C ILE A 479 -0.75 17.31 16.24
N PRO A 480 0.05 18.02 15.41
CA PRO A 480 0.47 19.39 15.67
C PRO A 480 -0.68 20.39 15.59
N GLU A 481 -0.59 21.48 16.36
CA GLU A 481 -1.59 22.54 16.31
C GLU A 481 -1.64 23.17 14.91
N GLY A 482 -2.86 23.30 14.36
CA GLY A 482 -3.09 23.88 13.05
C GLY A 482 -2.72 22.99 11.86
N ALA A 483 -2.34 21.73 12.08
CA ALA A 483 -2.17 20.75 11.00
C ALA A 483 -3.51 20.51 10.27
N ASP A 484 -3.43 20.36 8.95
CA ASP A 484 -4.57 19.95 8.14
C ASP A 484 -4.90 18.47 8.44
N PRO A 485 -6.13 18.14 8.89
CA PRO A 485 -6.50 16.77 9.25
C PRO A 485 -6.53 15.81 8.06
N SER A 486 -6.50 16.31 6.82
CA SER A 486 -6.43 15.49 5.61
C SER A 486 -5.00 15.07 5.25
N LEU A 487 -3.98 15.63 5.89
CA LEU A 487 -2.58 15.31 5.63
C LEU A 487 -2.02 14.33 6.66
N PRO A 488 -1.17 13.38 6.24
CA PRO A 488 -0.56 12.42 7.15
C PRO A 488 0.47 13.08 8.09
N LEU A 489 0.83 12.35 9.15
CA LEU A 489 1.89 12.71 10.09
C LEU A 489 3.15 11.90 9.79
N VAL A 490 4.29 12.57 9.70
CA VAL A 490 5.61 11.89 9.67
C VAL A 490 6.15 11.88 11.10
N LEU A 491 6.25 10.70 11.71
CA LEU A 491 6.70 10.51 13.08
C LEU A 491 8.18 10.13 13.13
N LYS A 492 8.99 10.86 13.89
CA LYS A 492 10.43 10.59 14.02
C LYS A 492 10.86 10.56 15.47
N VAL A 493 11.58 9.51 15.88
CA VAL A 493 12.19 9.47 17.22
C VAL A 493 13.45 10.33 17.22
N LEU A 494 13.56 11.25 18.19
CA LEU A 494 14.70 12.17 18.28
C LEU A 494 15.84 11.60 19.10
N LYS A 495 15.59 11.36 20.39
CA LYS A 495 16.56 10.78 21.33
C LYS A 495 15.81 10.16 22.50
N GLY A 496 16.30 9.01 22.93
CA GLY A 496 15.80 8.28 24.09
C GLY A 496 16.75 8.34 25.28
N LYS A 497 16.23 7.90 26.42
CA LYS A 497 17.03 7.49 27.58
C LYS A 497 16.38 6.27 28.23
N LYS A 498 17.19 5.39 28.81
CA LYS A 498 16.72 4.33 29.69
C LYS A 498 16.12 4.93 30.97
N ILE A 499 14.94 4.47 31.38
CA ILE A 499 14.26 4.97 32.60
C ILE A 499 14.11 3.92 33.72
N GLY A 500 14.74 2.76 33.56
CA GLY A 500 14.76 1.65 34.52
C GLY A 500 14.06 0.40 33.97
N GLY A 501 14.55 -0.78 34.36
CA GLY A 501 14.12 -2.04 33.76
C GLY A 501 14.45 -2.11 32.26
N TYR A 502 13.58 -2.76 31.49
CA TYR A 502 13.68 -2.88 30.02
C TYR A 502 12.87 -1.79 29.29
N SER A 503 12.86 -0.57 29.83
CA SER A 503 12.05 0.55 29.31
C SER A 503 12.88 1.76 28.92
N ASP A 504 12.46 2.40 27.84
CA ASP A 504 13.03 3.64 27.29
C ASP A 504 11.97 4.74 27.25
N GLU A 505 12.35 5.96 27.67
CA GLU A 505 11.57 7.18 27.43
C GLU A 505 12.14 7.87 26.20
N VAL A 506 11.28 8.11 25.20
CA VAL A 506 11.70 8.73 23.94
C VAL A 506 10.77 9.87 23.55
N SER A 507 11.32 10.86 22.86
CA SER A 507 10.54 11.96 22.27
C SER A 507 10.30 11.71 20.79
N VAL A 508 9.02 11.71 20.40
CA VAL A 508 8.58 11.59 19.01
C VAL A 508 8.26 12.98 18.46
N LYS A 509 8.94 13.36 17.38
CA LYS A 509 8.65 14.55 16.59
C LYS A 509 7.68 14.17 15.47
N ALA A 510 6.45 14.65 15.56
CA ALA A 510 5.47 14.60 14.50
C ALA A 510 5.58 15.83 13.61
N THR A 511 5.60 15.63 12.30
CA THR A 511 5.65 16.71 11.30
C THR A 511 4.49 16.55 10.32
N SER A 512 3.80 17.65 10.01
CA SER A 512 2.75 17.73 8.99
C SER A 512 2.68 19.16 8.44
N TYR A 513 1.60 19.53 7.77
CA TYR A 513 1.45 20.86 7.17
C TYR A 513 0.11 21.51 7.51
N LYS A 514 0.14 22.82 7.71
CA LYS A 514 -1.04 23.67 7.67
C LYS A 514 -1.28 24.10 6.22
N THR A 515 -2.53 24.04 5.77
CA THR A 515 -2.92 24.46 4.43
C THR A 515 -3.52 25.87 4.43
N THR A 516 -3.07 26.71 3.50
CA THR A 516 -3.62 28.06 3.29
C THR A 516 -4.00 28.22 1.81
N PRO A 517 -5.29 28.40 1.46
CA PRO A 517 -5.70 28.67 0.09
C PRO A 517 -5.10 29.98 -0.44
N LYS A 518 -4.60 29.95 -1.67
CA LYS A 518 -4.00 31.08 -2.37
C LYS A 518 -4.50 31.13 -3.82
N VAL A 519 -4.30 32.28 -4.46
CA VAL A 519 -4.68 32.51 -5.86
C VAL A 519 -3.56 33.26 -6.55
N ASP A 520 -3.10 32.71 -7.67
CA ASP A 520 -2.24 33.43 -8.60
C ASP A 520 -3.08 33.97 -9.75
N TYR A 521 -2.71 35.14 -10.25
CA TYR A 521 -3.34 35.74 -11.42
C TYR A 521 -2.38 35.68 -12.59
N VAL A 522 -2.62 34.75 -13.51
CA VAL A 522 -1.74 34.51 -14.66
C VAL A 522 -2.27 35.24 -15.89
N PRO A 523 -1.51 36.18 -16.47
CA PRO A 523 -1.96 36.95 -17.63
C PRO A 523 -2.01 36.08 -18.89
N LYS A 524 -3.17 36.05 -19.57
CA LYS A 524 -3.42 35.35 -20.85
C LYS A 524 -4.12 36.28 -21.84
N MET A 525 -3.70 36.21 -23.10
CA MET A 525 -4.35 36.95 -24.18
C MET A 525 -5.69 36.30 -24.54
N GLY A 526 -6.77 37.08 -24.50
CA GLY A 526 -8.09 36.68 -24.95
C GLY A 526 -8.28 36.87 -26.46
N GLY A 527 -9.21 36.13 -27.04
CA GLY A 527 -9.66 36.30 -28.42
C GLY A 527 -10.35 37.63 -28.68
N ASP A 528 -10.66 38.38 -27.62
CA ASP A 528 -11.11 39.77 -27.65
C ASP A 528 -9.97 40.79 -27.83
N GLY A 529 -8.71 40.32 -27.89
CA GLY A 529 -7.52 41.14 -28.04
C GLY A 529 -7.05 41.83 -26.75
N LYS A 530 -7.61 41.45 -25.58
CA LYS A 530 -7.22 41.99 -24.28
C LYS A 530 -6.45 40.95 -23.45
N MET A 531 -5.61 41.45 -22.55
CA MET A 531 -4.99 40.60 -21.51
C MET A 531 -5.98 40.39 -20.38
N HIS A 532 -6.19 39.12 -20.01
CA HIS A 532 -7.03 38.71 -18.88
C HIS A 532 -6.19 37.96 -17.86
N ASN A 533 -6.42 38.26 -16.59
CA ASN A 533 -5.75 37.59 -15.49
C ASN A 533 -6.56 36.36 -15.08
N VAL A 534 -6.13 35.18 -15.52
CA VAL A 534 -6.77 33.91 -15.19
C VAL A 534 -6.42 33.55 -13.74
N PRO A 535 -7.41 33.39 -12.84
CA PRO A 535 -7.16 32.97 -11.47
C PRO A 535 -6.80 31.48 -11.43
N VAL A 536 -5.66 31.16 -10.81
CA VAL A 536 -5.19 29.80 -10.55
C VAL A 536 -5.21 29.59 -9.03
N HIS A 537 -6.16 28.82 -8.54
CA HIS A 537 -6.27 28.49 -7.12
C HIS A 537 -5.25 27.41 -6.74
N TRP A 538 -4.48 27.65 -5.68
CA TRP A 538 -3.48 26.72 -5.18
C TRP A 538 -3.45 26.70 -3.65
N ILE A 539 -2.75 25.72 -3.08
CA ILE A 539 -2.65 25.54 -1.62
C ILE A 539 -1.20 25.75 -1.19
N GLN A 540 -0.98 26.70 -0.29
CA GLN A 540 0.29 26.87 0.41
C GLN A 540 0.34 25.89 1.58
N TYR A 541 1.46 25.18 1.71
CA TYR A 541 1.71 24.23 2.78
C TYR A 541 2.82 24.76 3.69
N ASP A 542 2.47 25.09 4.94
CA ASP A 542 3.42 25.55 5.94
C ASP A 542 3.67 24.42 6.96
N GLU A 543 4.92 24.02 7.13
CA GLU A 543 5.29 22.89 8.00
C GLU A 543 4.94 23.20 9.48
N VAL A 544 4.26 22.26 10.13
CA VAL A 544 3.91 22.31 11.56
C VAL A 544 4.45 21.07 12.27
N LYS A 545 4.82 21.23 13.55
CA LYS A 545 5.52 20.19 14.34
C LYS A 545 4.97 20.09 15.75
N LYS A 546 4.99 18.87 16.28
CA LYS A 546 4.73 18.59 17.70
C LYS A 546 5.74 17.59 18.21
N ILE A 547 6.20 17.77 19.43
CA ILE A 547 7.03 16.80 20.14
C ILE A 547 6.18 16.20 21.24
N SER A 548 6.13 14.87 21.32
CA SER A 548 5.36 14.15 22.32
C SER A 548 6.21 13.03 22.93
N PRO A 549 6.23 12.88 24.27
CA PRO A 549 6.94 11.79 24.91
C PRO A 549 6.12 10.49 24.77
N ILE A 550 6.83 9.37 24.59
CA ILE A 550 6.28 8.03 24.77
C ILE A 550 7.24 7.20 25.61
N THR A 551 6.71 6.19 26.29
CA THR A 551 7.49 5.16 26.96
C THR A 551 7.32 3.86 26.21
N VAL A 552 8.43 3.19 25.96
CA VAL A 552 8.47 1.93 25.22
C VAL A 552 9.15 0.89 26.11
N SER A 553 8.58 -0.31 26.20
CA SER A 553 9.07 -1.37 27.10
C SER A 553 9.14 -2.70 26.36
N ASP A 554 10.26 -3.40 26.49
CA ASP A 554 10.36 -4.80 26.09
C ASP A 554 9.77 -5.66 27.21
N THR A 555 8.69 -6.36 26.89
CA THR A 555 7.94 -7.19 27.85
C THR A 555 8.26 -8.67 27.72
N SER A 556 9.10 -9.08 26.76
CA SER A 556 9.48 -10.48 26.47
C SER A 556 8.33 -11.49 26.63
N SER A 557 7.11 -11.11 26.22
CA SER A 557 5.88 -11.88 26.42
C SER A 557 5.00 -11.79 25.19
N SER A 558 4.19 -12.83 24.95
CA SER A 558 3.25 -12.84 23.84
C SER A 558 2.16 -11.78 24.03
N ARG A 559 1.51 -11.37 22.93
CA ARG A 559 0.31 -10.54 23.00
C ARG A 559 -0.74 -11.12 23.95
N PHE A 560 -0.94 -12.44 23.90
CA PHE A 560 -1.86 -13.15 24.78
C PHE A 560 -1.49 -12.94 26.25
N ASP A 561 -0.24 -13.23 26.63
CA ASP A 561 0.26 -13.08 27.99
C ASP A 561 0.13 -11.65 28.49
N PHE A 562 0.45 -10.67 27.64
CA PHE A 562 0.32 -9.25 27.98
C PHE A 562 -1.14 -8.87 28.24
N SER A 563 -2.06 -9.22 27.33
CA SER A 563 -3.50 -8.93 27.46
C SER A 563 -4.21 -9.72 28.56
N SER A 564 -3.61 -10.80 29.04
CA SER A 564 -4.14 -11.58 30.16
C SER A 564 -3.77 -10.98 31.52
N LYS A 565 -2.68 -10.20 31.58
CA LYS A 565 -2.13 -9.60 32.81
C LYS A 565 -2.65 -8.18 33.07
N TYR A 566 -3.05 -7.47 32.03
CA TYR A 566 -3.52 -6.08 32.04
C TYR A 566 -4.85 -5.99 31.31
#